data_AF-A0A7S0PSG7-F1
#
_entry.id   AF-A0A7S0PSG7-F1
#
_cell.length_a   1.000
_cell.length_b   1.000
_cell.length_c   1.000
_cell.angle_alpha   90.00
_cell.angle_beta   90.00
_cell.angle_gamma   90.00
#
_symmetry.space_group_name_H-M   'P 1'
#
loop_
_entity.id
_entity.type
_entity.pdbx_description
1 polymer ?
#
loop_
_entity_poly.entity_id
_entity_poly.type
_entity_poly.pdbx_seq_one_letter_code
_entity_poly.pdbx_strand_id
1 'polypeptide(L)'
;MPSKKTKDTAAPKEGARVKAVPVVVPPGWKPKKKGYCIHDRQKSKCRDCGGGSVCVHGRRKRQCKECGGAGICQHNRQRSQCKECGGVSICPHGRRRTMCKECGGAHICRHGREKSKCKDCGGVSLCSHGRIKSQCKECGGSGICEHGRLRSHCK
;
A
#
# COMPACT_ATOMS: atom_id res chain seq x y z
N MET A 1 -28.84 26.19 35.67
CA MET A 1 -27.58 25.84 34.98
C MET A 1 -27.92 24.96 33.78
N PRO A 2 -27.85 25.47 32.54
CA PRO A 2 -28.30 24.72 31.36
C PRO A 2 -27.24 23.75 30.84
N SER A 3 -27.65 22.48 30.73
CA SER A 3 -26.91 21.35 30.16
C SER A 3 -26.47 21.63 28.72
N LYS A 4 -25.15 21.60 28.49
CA LYS A 4 -24.56 21.71 27.15
C LYS A 4 -24.81 20.40 26.38
N LYS A 5 -25.87 20.39 25.57
CA LYS A 5 -26.09 19.39 24.51
C LYS A 5 -24.90 19.45 23.54
N THR A 6 -24.13 18.37 23.46
CA THR A 6 -23.10 18.21 22.43
C THR A 6 -23.78 18.18 21.07
N LYS A 7 -23.39 19.11 20.19
CA LYS A 7 -23.85 19.13 18.80
C LYS A 7 -23.22 17.94 18.07
N ASP A 8 -24.05 16.94 17.76
CA ASP A 8 -23.73 15.89 16.81
C ASP A 8 -23.50 16.51 15.43
N THR A 9 -22.24 16.74 15.07
CA THR A 9 -21.87 17.11 13.71
C THR A 9 -21.99 15.86 12.84
N ALA A 10 -23.14 15.71 12.18
CA ALA A 10 -23.40 14.68 11.18
C ALA A 10 -22.38 14.79 10.04
N ALA A 11 -21.53 13.77 9.90
CA ALA A 11 -20.65 13.62 8.75
C ALA A 11 -21.49 13.28 7.49
N PRO A 12 -21.24 13.92 6.33
CA PRO A 12 -21.98 13.62 5.11
C PRO A 12 -21.66 12.18 4.63
N LYS A 13 -22.65 11.30 4.77
CA LYS A 13 -22.62 9.92 4.27
C LYS A 13 -23.11 9.86 2.83
N GLU A 14 -22.33 10.38 1.89
CA GLU A 14 -22.67 10.27 0.47
C GLU A 14 -21.82 9.17 -0.16
N GLY A 15 -22.39 7.96 -0.17
CA GLY A 15 -21.81 6.75 -0.74
C GLY A 15 -21.80 6.79 -2.27
N ALA A 16 -21.05 7.71 -2.85
CA ALA A 16 -20.85 7.75 -4.29
C ALA A 16 -20.26 6.41 -4.75
N ARG A 17 -21.04 5.65 -5.54
CA ARG A 17 -20.52 4.50 -6.28
C ARG A 17 -19.63 5.06 -7.39
N VAL A 18 -18.49 4.41 -7.63
CA VAL A 18 -17.75 4.63 -8.88
C VAL A 18 -18.76 4.46 -10.00
N LYS A 19 -18.94 5.46 -10.87
CA LYS A 19 -19.76 5.30 -12.08
C LYS A 19 -19.22 4.05 -12.76
N ALA A 20 -20.01 2.97 -12.78
CA ALA A 20 -19.60 1.75 -13.42
C ALA A 20 -19.43 2.11 -14.89
N VAL A 21 -18.19 2.16 -15.37
CA VAL A 21 -17.95 2.21 -16.80
C VAL A 21 -18.67 0.98 -17.35
N PRO A 22 -19.53 1.12 -18.37
CA PRO A 22 -20.21 -0.02 -18.96
C PRO A 22 -19.15 -1.04 -19.35
N VAL A 23 -19.11 -2.16 -18.61
CA VAL A 23 -18.17 -3.23 -18.86
C VAL A 23 -18.67 -3.90 -20.12
N VAL A 24 -18.04 -3.61 -21.26
CA VAL A 24 -18.32 -4.30 -22.52
C VAL A 24 -17.84 -5.74 -22.34
N VAL A 25 -18.79 -6.67 -22.14
CA VAL A 25 -18.50 -8.09 -22.05
C VAL A 25 -18.55 -8.65 -23.48
N PRO A 26 -17.45 -9.18 -24.04
CA PRO A 26 -17.44 -9.77 -25.35
C PRO A 26 -18.37 -10.99 -25.38
N PRO A 27 -19.06 -11.23 -26.50
CA PRO A 27 -19.93 -12.39 -26.68
C PRO A 27 -19.19 -13.70 -26.36
N GLY A 28 -19.80 -14.57 -25.58
CA GLY A 28 -19.22 -15.88 -25.22
C GLY A 28 -18.20 -15.86 -24.06
N TRP A 29 -17.93 -14.71 -23.43
CA TRP A 29 -17.02 -14.66 -22.28
C TRP A 29 -17.57 -15.43 -21.07
N LYS A 30 -16.75 -16.32 -20.52
CA LYS A 30 -17.02 -17.04 -19.27
C LYS A 30 -15.92 -16.77 -18.25
N PRO A 31 -16.25 -16.53 -16.98
CA PRO A 31 -15.25 -16.31 -15.95
C PRO A 31 -14.43 -17.58 -15.69
N LYS A 32 -13.10 -17.45 -15.60
CA LYS A 32 -12.20 -18.54 -15.19
C LYS A 32 -12.55 -19.11 -13.81
N LYS A 33 -13.10 -18.27 -12.92
CA LYS A 33 -13.49 -18.62 -11.54
C LYS A 33 -14.75 -17.86 -11.13
N LYS A 34 -15.62 -18.47 -10.31
CA LYS A 34 -16.84 -17.84 -9.78
C LYS A 34 -16.50 -16.50 -9.10
N GLY A 35 -17.21 -15.44 -9.47
CA GLY A 35 -17.03 -14.11 -8.90
C GLY A 35 -15.86 -13.29 -9.45
N TYR A 36 -15.23 -13.71 -10.55
CA TYR A 36 -14.26 -12.92 -11.30
C TYR A 36 -14.93 -12.14 -12.43
N CYS A 37 -14.35 -11.00 -12.82
CA CYS A 37 -14.76 -10.21 -13.98
C CYS A 37 -13.84 -10.47 -15.18
N ILE A 38 -14.16 -9.86 -16.33
CA ILE A 38 -13.37 -9.95 -17.56
C ILE A 38 -11.92 -9.51 -17.40
N HIS A 39 -11.63 -8.62 -16.47
CA HIS A 39 -10.27 -8.18 -16.16
C HIS A 39 -9.45 -9.22 -15.36
N ASP A 40 -9.90 -10.48 -15.30
CA ASP A 40 -9.30 -11.56 -14.50
C ASP A 40 -9.10 -11.18 -13.02
N ARG A 41 -9.95 -10.30 -12.49
CA ARG A 41 -9.94 -9.82 -11.10
C ARG A 41 -11.22 -10.23 -10.38
N GLN A 42 -11.16 -10.39 -9.07
CA GLN A 42 -12.37 -10.59 -8.26
C GLN A 42 -13.32 -9.39 -8.44
N LYS A 43 -14.56 -9.65 -8.88
CA LYS A 43 -15.56 -8.63 -9.27
C LYS A 43 -15.76 -7.56 -8.19
N SER A 44 -15.79 -7.97 -6.92
CA SER A 44 -15.96 -7.04 -5.78
C SER A 44 -14.78 -6.09 -5.57
N LYS A 45 -13.58 -6.46 -6.03
CA LYS A 45 -12.33 -5.71 -5.86
C LYS A 45 -11.85 -5.03 -7.15
N CYS A 46 -12.49 -5.33 -8.28
CA CYS A 46 -12.10 -4.79 -9.57
C CYS A 46 -12.40 -3.28 -9.63
N ARG A 47 -11.36 -2.48 -9.85
CA ARG A 47 -11.48 -1.03 -10.00
C ARG A 47 -12.22 -0.66 -11.28
N ASP A 48 -11.91 -1.37 -12.36
CA ASP A 48 -12.40 -1.09 -13.71
C ASP A 48 -13.92 -1.39 -13.83
N CYS A 49 -14.41 -2.36 -13.04
CA CYS A 49 -15.84 -2.67 -12.95
C CYS A 49 -16.58 -1.88 -11.85
N GLY A 50 -15.90 -0.98 -11.13
CA GLY A 50 -16.51 -0.27 -9.98
C GLY A 50 -16.96 -1.22 -8.86
N GLY A 51 -16.21 -2.31 -8.62
CA GLY A 51 -16.57 -3.35 -7.66
C GLY A 51 -16.94 -2.80 -6.29
N GLY A 52 -17.90 -3.44 -5.59
CA GLY A 52 -18.51 -2.88 -4.38
C GLY A 52 -17.57 -2.53 -3.23
N SER A 53 -16.33 -3.05 -3.22
CA SER A 53 -15.29 -2.72 -2.24
C SER A 53 -14.36 -1.55 -2.67
N VAL A 54 -14.56 -0.99 -3.86
CA VAL A 54 -13.80 0.13 -4.43
C VAL A 54 -14.61 1.43 -4.27
N CYS A 55 -13.97 2.52 -3.84
CA CYS A 55 -14.58 3.85 -3.76
C CYS A 55 -14.39 4.64 -5.06
N VAL A 56 -15.03 5.81 -5.18
CA VAL A 56 -14.87 6.71 -6.34
C VAL A 56 -13.42 7.07 -6.65
N HIS A 57 -12.56 7.14 -5.65
CA HIS A 57 -11.13 7.40 -5.81
C HIS A 57 -10.35 6.20 -6.38
N GLY A 58 -11.03 5.10 -6.76
CA GLY A 58 -10.40 3.89 -7.28
C GLY A 58 -9.59 3.09 -6.25
N ARG A 59 -9.72 3.42 -4.96
CA ARG A 59 -9.05 2.76 -3.83
C ARG A 59 -10.02 1.80 -3.14
N ARG A 60 -9.51 0.81 -2.39
CA ARG A 60 -10.39 -0.01 -1.52
C ARG A 60 -11.04 0.89 -0.48
N LYS A 61 -12.37 0.85 -0.33
CA LYS A 61 -13.16 1.69 0.58
C LYS A 61 -12.56 1.75 1.99
N ARG A 62 -12.23 0.60 2.57
CA ARG A 62 -11.63 0.49 3.92
C ARG A 62 -10.28 1.22 4.05
N GLN A 63 -9.54 1.39 2.97
CA GLN A 63 -8.18 1.95 2.96
C GLN A 63 -8.12 3.36 2.33
N CYS A 64 -9.25 3.91 1.89
CA CYS A 64 -9.29 5.22 1.28
C CYS A 64 -9.31 6.30 2.36
N LYS A 65 -8.30 7.18 2.35
CA LYS A 65 -8.20 8.32 3.28
C LYS A 65 -9.31 9.34 3.04
N GLU A 66 -9.55 9.68 1.78
CA GLU A 66 -10.57 10.66 1.37
C GLU A 66 -11.99 10.21 1.74
N CYS A 67 -12.26 8.91 1.75
CA CYS A 67 -13.55 8.37 2.20
C CYS A 67 -13.63 8.11 3.72
N GLY A 68 -12.59 8.44 4.50
CA GLY A 68 -12.55 8.10 5.92
C GLY A 68 -12.66 6.60 6.21
N GLY A 69 -12.13 5.75 5.31
CA GLY A 69 -12.32 4.31 5.37
C GLY A 69 -11.97 3.72 6.73
N ALA A 70 -12.72 2.72 7.21
CA ALA A 70 -12.57 2.14 8.56
C ALA A 70 -11.16 1.58 8.90
N GLY A 71 -10.30 1.38 7.91
CA GLY A 71 -8.89 1.01 8.08
C GLY A 71 -7.94 2.19 8.27
N ILE A 72 -8.43 3.42 8.26
CA ILE A 72 -7.66 4.65 8.51
C ILE A 72 -7.94 5.09 9.96
N CYS A 73 -6.90 5.48 10.69
CA CYS A 73 -7.03 6.04 12.04
C CYS A 73 -7.11 7.57 12.00
N GLN A 74 -7.40 8.19 13.15
CA GLN A 74 -7.46 9.65 13.31
C GLN A 74 -6.17 10.37 12.87
N HIS A 75 -5.01 9.70 12.91
CA HIS A 75 -3.74 10.24 12.44
C HIS A 75 -3.56 10.17 10.91
N ASN A 76 -4.62 9.90 10.14
CA ASN A 76 -4.58 9.76 8.68
C ASN A 76 -3.59 8.68 8.16
N ARG A 77 -3.34 7.65 8.98
CA ARG A 77 -2.49 6.49 8.68
C ARG A 77 -3.33 5.22 8.64
N GLN A 78 -2.84 4.17 7.96
CA GLN A 78 -3.48 2.86 8.07
C GLN A 78 -3.40 2.39 9.53
N ARG A 79 -4.54 2.05 10.13
CA ARG A 79 -4.66 1.68 11.54
C ARG A 79 -3.71 0.55 11.93
N SER A 80 -3.55 -0.45 11.05
CA SER A 80 -2.63 -1.58 11.26
C SER A 80 -1.15 -1.18 11.28
N GLN A 81 -0.79 -0.02 10.73
CA GLN A 81 0.60 0.47 10.63
C GLN A 81 0.86 1.74 11.46
N CYS A 82 -0.16 2.26 12.15
CA CYS A 82 -0.04 3.47 12.94
C CYS A 82 0.66 3.16 14.27
N LYS A 83 1.82 3.77 14.52
CA LYS A 83 2.56 3.60 15.77
C LYS A 83 1.78 4.13 16.98
N GLU A 84 1.18 5.30 16.84
CA GLU A 84 0.42 5.98 17.91
C GLU A 84 -0.83 5.19 18.32
N CYS A 85 -1.42 4.41 17.39
CA CYS A 85 -2.55 3.54 17.68
C CYS A 85 -2.15 2.12 18.10
N GLY A 86 -0.85 1.83 18.27
CA GLY A 86 -0.37 0.47 18.55
C GLY A 86 -0.74 -0.54 17.45
N GLY A 87 -0.76 -0.11 16.19
CA GLY A 87 -1.22 -0.93 15.07
C GLY A 87 -0.53 -2.29 15.02
N VAL A 88 -1.27 -3.35 14.67
CA VAL A 88 -0.82 -4.75 14.73
C VAL A 88 0.49 -5.05 13.97
N SER A 89 0.88 -4.21 13.01
CA SER A 89 2.14 -4.35 12.28
C SER A 89 3.33 -3.77 13.02
N ILE A 90 3.12 -3.11 14.15
CA ILE A 90 4.14 -2.49 15.00
C ILE A 90 4.45 -3.45 16.16
N CYS A 91 5.73 -3.67 16.42
CA CYS A 91 6.19 -4.47 17.57
C CYS A 91 6.31 -3.58 18.82
N PRO A 92 6.44 -4.17 20.03
CA PRO A 92 6.70 -3.41 21.25
C PRO A 92 7.92 -2.49 21.15
N HIS A 93 8.92 -2.81 20.31
CA HIS A 93 10.09 -1.96 20.06
C HIS A 93 9.79 -0.72 19.16
N GLY A 94 8.53 -0.44 18.84
CA GLY A 94 8.13 0.71 18.01
C GLY A 94 8.55 0.63 16.54
N ARG A 95 8.98 -0.55 16.07
CA ARG A 95 9.38 -0.85 14.68
C ARG A 95 8.30 -1.66 13.97
N ARG A 96 8.30 -1.68 12.63
CA ARG A 96 7.44 -2.64 11.91
C ARG A 96 7.91 -4.06 12.22
N ARG A 97 7.01 -4.96 12.62
CA ARG A 97 7.31 -6.36 12.97
C ARG A 97 8.15 -7.06 11.92
N THR A 98 7.84 -6.86 10.64
CA THR A 98 8.59 -7.45 9.53
C THR A 98 10.04 -6.98 9.41
N MET A 99 10.36 -5.79 9.92
CA MET A 99 11.69 -5.15 9.86
C MET A 99 12.40 -5.13 11.23
N CYS A 100 11.78 -5.66 12.28
CA CYS A 100 12.35 -5.62 13.62
C CYS A 100 13.33 -6.78 13.79
N LYS A 101 14.62 -6.46 14.02
CA LYS A 101 15.66 -7.47 14.22
C LYS A 101 15.42 -8.29 15.50
N GLU A 102 15.04 -7.62 16.58
CA GLU A 102 14.76 -8.26 17.88
C GLU A 102 13.58 -9.22 17.82
N CYS A 103 12.61 -8.97 16.94
CA CYS A 103 11.48 -9.89 16.72
C CYS A 103 11.74 -10.94 15.64
N GLY A 104 12.96 -11.04 15.08
CA GLY A 104 13.24 -11.95 13.97
C GLY A 104 12.41 -11.64 12.72
N GLY A 105 12.13 -10.36 12.45
CA GLY A 105 11.21 -9.92 11.41
C GLY A 105 11.48 -10.57 10.05
N ALA A 106 10.41 -10.92 9.33
CA ALA A 106 10.49 -11.70 8.09
C ALA A 106 11.39 -11.10 6.99
N HIS A 107 11.66 -9.79 7.02
CA HIS A 107 12.56 -9.12 6.08
C HIS A 107 14.01 -9.08 6.54
N ILE A 108 14.33 -9.56 7.74
CA ILE A 108 15.68 -9.63 8.29
C ILE A 108 16.26 -11.02 8.01
N CYS A 109 17.46 -11.08 7.45
CA CYS A 109 18.16 -12.34 7.21
C CYS A 109 18.91 -12.79 8.47
N ARG A 110 19.47 -14.01 8.44
CA ARG A 110 20.28 -14.56 9.53
C ARG A 110 21.51 -13.70 9.87
N HIS A 111 22.00 -12.90 8.92
CA HIS A 111 23.08 -11.93 9.13
C HIS A 111 22.64 -10.62 9.79
N GLY A 112 21.36 -10.49 10.20
CA GLY A 112 20.84 -9.29 10.83
C GLY A 112 20.69 -8.09 9.88
N ARG A 113 20.75 -8.31 8.55
CA ARG A 113 20.56 -7.30 7.50
C ARG A 113 19.19 -7.48 6.83
N GLU A 114 18.71 -6.45 6.14
CA GLU A 114 17.49 -6.59 5.32
C GLU A 114 17.77 -7.57 4.17
N LYS A 115 16.96 -8.63 4.03
CA LYS A 115 17.11 -9.70 3.02
C LYS A 115 17.30 -9.13 1.62
N SER A 116 16.52 -8.10 1.27
CA SER A 116 16.57 -7.43 -0.04
C SER A 116 17.92 -6.79 -0.35
N LYS A 117 18.68 -6.38 0.68
CA LYS A 117 19.95 -5.64 0.58
C LYS A 117 21.15 -6.45 1.07
N CYS A 118 20.95 -7.70 1.48
CA CYS A 118 22.02 -8.52 2.01
C CYS A 118 22.81 -9.15 0.87
N LYS A 119 24.09 -8.76 0.71
CA LYS A 119 25.00 -9.32 -0.29
C LYS A 119 25.16 -10.83 -0.14
N ASP A 120 25.32 -11.28 1.09
CA ASP A 120 25.51 -12.70 1.44
C ASP A 120 24.26 -13.56 1.17
N CYS A 121 23.09 -12.93 1.02
CA CYS A 121 21.84 -13.62 0.64
C CYS A 121 21.46 -13.39 -0.83
N GLY A 122 22.31 -12.75 -1.64
CA GLY A 122 21.98 -12.38 -3.02
C GLY A 122 20.79 -11.41 -3.12
N GLY A 123 20.70 -10.46 -2.18
CA GLY A 123 19.53 -9.61 -2.01
C GLY A 123 19.00 -9.00 -3.31
N VAL A 124 17.70 -9.15 -3.54
CA VAL A 124 17.03 -8.80 -4.82
C VAL A 124 17.17 -7.34 -5.25
N SER A 125 17.51 -6.44 -4.31
CA SER A 125 17.73 -5.03 -4.60
C SER A 125 19.17 -4.70 -5.01
N LEU A 126 20.08 -5.68 -4.98
CA LEU A 126 21.48 -5.53 -5.40
C LEU A 126 21.65 -5.93 -6.87
N CYS A 127 22.45 -5.18 -7.62
CA CYS A 127 22.90 -5.59 -8.95
C CYS A 127 24.11 -6.54 -8.86
N SER A 128 24.55 -7.05 -10.02
CA SER A 128 25.77 -7.85 -10.16
C SER A 128 27.01 -7.14 -9.59
N HIS A 129 27.06 -5.82 -9.63
CA HIS A 129 28.15 -5.02 -9.05
C HIS A 129 28.08 -4.89 -7.52
N GLY A 130 27.09 -5.52 -6.86
CA GLY A 130 26.91 -5.46 -5.40
C GLY A 130 26.37 -4.12 -4.88
N ARG A 131 25.97 -3.20 -5.76
CA ARG A 131 25.34 -1.91 -5.43
C ARG A 131 23.82 -2.04 -5.44
N ILE A 132 23.11 -1.16 -4.74
CA ILE A 132 21.64 -1.10 -4.85
C ILE A 132 21.28 -0.73 -6.30
N LYS A 133 20.42 -1.51 -6.95
CA LYS A 133 20.05 -1.38 -8.38
C LYS A 133 19.66 0.03 -8.77
N SER A 134 18.84 0.70 -7.94
CA SER A 134 18.41 2.08 -8.20
C SER A 134 19.55 3.10 -8.07
N GLN A 135 20.63 2.77 -7.37
CA GLN A 135 21.78 3.66 -7.13
C GLN A 135 23.01 3.28 -7.97
N CYS A 136 22.90 2.26 -8.82
CA CYS A 136 24.02 1.79 -9.62
C CYS A 136 24.10 2.58 -10.93
N LYS A 137 25.15 3.39 -11.09
CA LYS A 137 25.41 4.16 -12.32
C LYS A 137 25.58 3.25 -13.54
N GLU A 138 26.31 2.16 -13.39
CA GLU A 138 26.58 1.20 -14.47
C GLU A 138 25.31 0.46 -14.95
N CYS A 139 24.32 0.29 -14.06
CA CYS A 139 23.04 -0.31 -14.42
C CYS A 139 21.99 0.72 -14.85
N GLY A 140 22.35 2.01 -14.99
CA GLY A 140 21.38 3.07 -15.27
C GLY A 140 20.28 3.18 -14.20
N GLY A 141 20.64 3.00 -12.93
CA GLY A 141 19.69 2.94 -11.82
C GLY A 141 18.76 4.15 -11.77
N SER A 142 17.48 3.92 -11.45
CA SER A 142 16.43 4.95 -11.43
C SER A 142 16.64 6.11 -10.43
N GLY A 143 17.60 5.97 -9.52
CA GLY A 143 18.04 7.00 -8.59
C GLY A 143 19.21 7.83 -9.10
N ILE A 144 19.72 7.58 -10.32
CA ILE A 144 20.79 8.35 -10.94
C ILE A 144 20.20 9.44 -11.84
N CYS A 145 20.68 10.68 -11.70
CA CYS A 145 20.29 11.80 -12.56
C CYS A 145 21.08 11.78 -13.88
N GLU A 146 20.70 12.66 -14.81
CA GLU A 146 21.40 12.82 -16.09
C GLU A 146 22.89 13.17 -15.92
N HIS A 147 23.25 13.88 -14.84
CA HIS A 147 24.63 14.20 -14.48
C HIS A 147 25.42 13.02 -13.88
N GLY A 148 24.82 11.82 -13.80
CA GLY A 148 25.47 10.63 -13.26
C GLY A 148 25.67 10.63 -11.74
N ARG A 149 24.97 11.51 -11.01
CA ARG A 149 24.96 11.59 -9.54
C ARG A 149 23.65 11.02 -8.99
N LEU A 150 23.59 10.72 -7.69
CA LEU A 150 22.32 10.37 -7.05
C LEU A 150 21.36 11.57 -7.10
N ARG A 151 20.13 11.34 -7.58
CA ARG A 151 19.07 12.35 -7.71
C ARG A 151 18.81 13.10 -6.40
N SER A 152 18.92 12.44 -5.25
CA SER A 152 18.75 13.06 -3.93
C SER A 152 19.85 14.08 -3.57
N HIS A 153 20.99 14.03 -4.25
CA HIS A 153 22.13 14.92 -4.06
C HIS A 153 22.35 15.86 -5.25
N CYS A 154 21.47 15.79 -6.26
CA CYS A 154 21.50 16.73 -7.37
C CYS A 154 20.80 18.01 -6.92
N LYS A 155 21.56 19.09 -6.81
CA LYS A 155 21.03 20.45 -6.72
C LYS A 155 20.89 21.01 -8.13
#